data_AF-A0A932PHB1-F1
#
_entry.id   AF-A0A932PHB1-F1
#
_cell.length_a   1.000
_cell.length_b   1.000
_cell.length_c   1.000
_cell.angle_alpha   90.00
_cell.angle_beta   90.00
_cell.angle_gamma   90.00
#
_symmetry.space_group_name_H-M   'P 1'
#
loop_
_entity.id
_entity.type
_entity.pdbx_description
1 polymer ?
#
loop_
_entity_poly.entity_id
_entity_poly.type
_entity_poly.pdbx_seq_one_letter_code
_entity_poly.pdbx_strand_id
1 'polypeptide(L)'
;MAAFLTNHEKFVEEYSTDAPPLIVDTPERLDIRWAGRGAEFGKAASRHHDHWLACLLEGGVDLNQVVHSPRRDLPLREWLLSAVHDFRLDEQEYEWSSMAFAYTLAPGQCWSNDQSRQLSFELIAKRLLRGDDKLGVCHGTHRLYALAVLARLSEESPVLCPQVYAQVRERLHQASETLVAAQEESGCWNQRWSEGSRAIDGKDASTLVDKVLVTGHHLEWLSITPQDWLPPHDRLVRSGQWLVRAVHESSEQTIAENYTFYSHVVGALSNWRSVKPSHFLCLNAPASTF
;
A
#
# COMPACT_ATOMS: atom_id res chain seq x y z
N MET A 1 -11.33 8.10 8.96
CA MET A 1 -11.00 7.42 7.69
C MET A 1 -11.73 6.09 7.53
N ALA A 2 -11.52 5.07 8.37
CA ALA A 2 -12.17 3.76 8.20
C ALA A 2 -13.71 3.86 8.05
N ALA A 3 -14.38 4.60 8.93
CA ALA A 3 -15.83 4.80 8.83
C ALA A 3 -16.27 5.45 7.50
N PHE A 4 -15.50 6.39 6.96
CA PHE A 4 -15.78 7.01 5.66
C PHE A 4 -15.69 5.98 4.51
N LEU A 5 -14.73 5.05 4.60
CA LEU A 5 -14.52 4.01 3.59
C LEU A 5 -15.48 2.82 3.74
N THR A 6 -16.02 2.58 4.93
CA THR A 6 -16.88 1.41 5.22
C THR A 6 -18.34 1.78 5.49
N ASN A 7 -18.75 3.05 5.37
CA ASN A 7 -20.13 3.46 5.58
C ASN A 7 -20.59 4.40 4.45
N HIS A 8 -21.61 3.95 3.71
CA HIS A 8 -22.16 4.69 2.57
C HIS A 8 -22.74 6.06 2.96
N GLU A 9 -23.45 6.16 4.08
CA GLU A 9 -24.03 7.43 4.53
C GLU A 9 -22.92 8.44 4.86
N LYS A 10 -21.86 7.98 5.56
CA LYS A 10 -20.68 8.80 5.84
C LYS A 10 -19.94 9.21 4.58
N PHE A 11 -19.92 8.35 3.56
CA PHE A 11 -19.34 8.70 2.28
C PHE A 11 -20.14 9.83 1.57
N VAL A 12 -21.47 9.74 1.58
CA VAL A 12 -22.37 10.73 0.98
C VAL A 12 -22.32 12.08 1.70
N GLU A 13 -22.19 12.07 3.04
CA GLU A 13 -22.01 13.28 3.85
C GLU A 13 -20.80 14.12 3.37
N GLU A 14 -19.71 13.47 2.97
CA GLU A 14 -18.46 14.14 2.57
C GLU A 14 -18.40 14.49 1.07
N TYR A 15 -18.93 13.63 0.18
CA TYR A 15 -18.82 13.80 -1.28
C TYR A 15 -20.07 14.37 -1.98
N SER A 16 -21.08 14.76 -1.19
CA SER A 16 -22.41 15.16 -1.65
C SER A 16 -23.26 14.01 -2.20
N THR A 17 -24.58 14.20 -2.23
CA THR A 17 -25.56 13.25 -2.78
C THR A 17 -25.42 13.01 -4.28
N ASP A 18 -24.70 13.87 -5.00
CA ASP A 18 -24.52 13.76 -6.45
C ASP A 18 -23.36 12.83 -6.82
N ALA A 19 -22.48 12.50 -5.85
CA ALA A 19 -21.44 11.52 -6.06
C ALA A 19 -22.01 10.09 -6.04
N PRO A 20 -21.75 9.27 -7.08
CA PRO A 20 -22.18 7.88 -7.05
C PRO A 20 -21.53 7.14 -5.87
N PRO A 21 -22.20 6.12 -5.29
CA PRO A 21 -21.66 5.37 -4.16
C PRO A 21 -20.24 4.83 -4.44
N LEU A 22 -19.35 4.90 -3.44
CA LEU A 22 -18.08 4.16 -3.48
C LEU A 22 -18.32 2.66 -3.40
N ILE A 23 -19.22 2.24 -2.51
CA ILE A 23 -19.62 0.83 -2.36
C ILE A 23 -20.68 0.51 -3.40
N VAL A 24 -20.43 -0.51 -4.23
CA VAL A 24 -21.37 -1.02 -5.23
C VAL A 24 -21.99 -2.30 -4.69
N ASP A 25 -23.26 -2.22 -4.30
CA ASP A 25 -24.01 -3.37 -3.79
C ASP A 25 -25.00 -3.90 -4.84
N THR A 26 -24.63 -5.02 -5.45
CA THR A 26 -25.49 -5.79 -6.34
C THR A 26 -26.09 -6.99 -5.59
N PRO A 27 -27.24 -7.54 -6.02
CA PRO A 27 -27.77 -8.75 -5.40
C PRO A 27 -26.76 -9.91 -5.36
N GLU A 28 -25.89 -10.02 -6.36
CA GLU A 28 -24.93 -11.12 -6.52
C GLU A 28 -23.59 -10.87 -5.83
N ARG A 29 -23.14 -9.63 -5.73
CA ARG A 29 -21.82 -9.29 -5.17
C ARG A 29 -21.75 -7.92 -4.55
N LEU A 30 -20.78 -7.79 -3.66
CA LEU A 30 -20.27 -6.52 -3.18
C LEU A 30 -18.98 -6.18 -3.90
N ASP A 31 -18.87 -4.93 -4.31
CA ASP A 31 -17.72 -4.41 -5.05
C ASP A 31 -17.48 -2.96 -4.62
N ILE A 32 -16.40 -2.38 -5.09
CA ILE A 32 -16.13 -0.95 -4.97
C ILE A 32 -16.10 -0.32 -6.35
N ARG A 33 -16.46 0.95 -6.42
CA ARG A 33 -16.38 1.73 -7.66
C ARG A 33 -14.91 2.06 -7.91
N TRP A 34 -14.38 1.67 -9.07
CA TRP A 34 -13.00 1.92 -9.44
C TRP A 34 -12.83 2.29 -10.92
N ALA A 35 -11.73 2.98 -11.23
CA ALA A 35 -11.50 3.66 -12.52
C ALA A 35 -11.55 2.73 -13.75
N GLY A 36 -11.06 1.49 -13.65
CA GLY A 36 -11.05 0.55 -14.78
C GLY A 36 -12.39 -0.07 -15.16
N ARG A 37 -13.49 0.24 -14.44
CA ARG A 37 -14.87 -0.02 -14.90
C ARG A 37 -15.53 1.20 -15.55
N GLY A 38 -14.76 2.10 -16.18
CA GLY A 38 -15.29 3.27 -16.87
C GLY A 38 -15.72 4.41 -15.93
N ALA A 39 -15.30 4.38 -14.66
CA ALA A 39 -15.46 5.51 -13.76
C ALA A 39 -14.40 6.57 -14.09
N GLU A 40 -14.81 7.84 -14.20
CA GLU A 40 -13.85 8.94 -14.35
C GLU A 40 -12.96 9.02 -13.10
N PHE A 41 -11.65 8.90 -13.32
CA PHE A 41 -10.65 9.05 -12.28
C PHE A 41 -10.79 10.43 -11.61
N GLY A 42 -10.85 10.47 -10.27
CA GLY A 42 -11.03 11.70 -9.50
C GLY A 42 -12.46 12.00 -9.01
N LYS A 43 -13.49 11.23 -9.43
CA LYS A 43 -14.88 11.37 -8.94
C LYS A 43 -15.24 10.35 -7.86
N ALA A 44 -14.48 10.33 -6.76
CA ALA A 44 -14.76 9.52 -5.56
C ALA A 44 -14.79 7.99 -5.82
N ALA A 45 -13.84 7.50 -6.60
CA ALA A 45 -13.67 6.09 -6.96
C ALA A 45 -12.24 5.64 -6.66
N SER A 46 -12.05 4.34 -6.43
CA SER A 46 -10.72 3.75 -6.26
C SER A 46 -9.95 3.66 -7.58
N ARG A 47 -8.62 3.57 -7.50
CA ARG A 47 -7.74 3.27 -8.64
C ARG A 47 -7.94 1.83 -9.14
N HIS A 48 -7.87 0.88 -8.20
CA HIS A 48 -7.99 -0.56 -8.43
C HIS A 48 -9.09 -1.14 -7.52
N HIS A 49 -9.65 -2.29 -7.91
CA HIS A 49 -10.74 -2.93 -7.17
C HIS A 49 -10.30 -3.41 -5.78
N ASP A 50 -9.05 -3.88 -5.64
CA ASP A 50 -8.51 -4.32 -4.35
C ASP A 50 -7.75 -3.24 -3.56
N HIS A 51 -7.52 -2.04 -4.13
CA HIS A 51 -6.80 -0.97 -3.43
C HIS A 51 -7.52 -0.55 -2.15
N TRP A 52 -8.86 -0.42 -2.19
CA TRP A 52 -9.67 -0.11 -1.01
C TRP A 52 -9.54 -1.18 0.08
N LEU A 53 -9.59 -2.45 -0.30
CA LEU A 53 -9.48 -3.58 0.63
C LEU A 53 -8.08 -3.62 1.25
N ALA A 54 -7.04 -3.47 0.44
CA ALA A 54 -5.65 -3.45 0.90
C ALA A 54 -5.41 -2.34 1.94
N CYS A 55 -5.86 -1.11 1.68
CA CYS A 55 -5.69 0.01 2.61
C CYS A 55 -6.44 -0.20 3.94
N LEU A 56 -7.65 -0.78 3.91
CA LEU A 56 -8.39 -1.08 5.14
C LEU A 56 -7.66 -2.11 5.99
N LEU A 57 -7.20 -3.20 5.37
CA LEU A 57 -6.49 -4.28 6.05
C LEU A 57 -5.14 -3.82 6.59
N GLU A 58 -4.39 -3.05 5.80
CA GLU A 58 -3.14 -2.42 6.23
C GLU A 58 -3.38 -1.47 7.42
N GLY A 59 -4.48 -0.71 7.39
CA GLY A 59 -4.92 0.14 8.50
C GLY A 59 -5.39 -0.64 9.75
N GLY A 60 -5.42 -1.97 9.69
CA GLY A 60 -5.81 -2.84 10.80
C GLY A 60 -7.32 -2.97 11.00
N VAL A 61 -8.13 -2.72 9.97
CA VAL A 61 -9.57 -2.94 10.02
C VAL A 61 -9.86 -4.44 10.04
N ASP A 62 -10.64 -4.89 11.03
CA ASP A 62 -10.97 -6.31 11.21
C ASP A 62 -11.92 -6.82 10.11
N LEU A 63 -11.74 -8.06 9.68
CA LEU A 63 -12.58 -8.68 8.65
C LEU A 63 -14.06 -8.84 9.08
N ASN A 64 -14.35 -8.83 10.38
CA ASN A 64 -15.71 -8.87 10.91
C ASN A 64 -16.30 -7.47 11.11
N GLN A 65 -15.52 -6.40 10.89
CA GLN A 65 -16.06 -5.05 10.93
C GLN A 65 -17.16 -4.90 9.89
N VAL A 66 -18.30 -4.37 10.33
CA VAL A 66 -19.46 -4.15 9.48
C VAL A 66 -19.17 -3.02 8.49
N VAL A 67 -19.45 -3.30 7.22
CA VAL A 67 -19.50 -2.35 6.13
C VAL A 67 -20.97 -2.05 5.83
N HIS A 68 -21.34 -0.79 5.97
CA HIS A 68 -22.69 -0.30 5.71
C HIS A 68 -22.79 0.10 4.25
N SER A 69 -23.33 -0.79 3.41
CA SER A 69 -23.59 -0.52 2.01
C SER A 69 -24.88 0.30 1.84
N PRO A 70 -25.19 0.80 0.62
CA PRO A 70 -26.49 1.42 0.35
C PRO A 70 -27.71 0.51 0.58
N ARG A 71 -27.55 -0.82 0.63
CA ARG A 71 -28.66 -1.78 0.66
C ARG A 71 -28.65 -2.72 1.86
N ARG A 72 -27.49 -3.01 2.45
CA ARG A 72 -27.33 -3.97 3.54
C ARG A 72 -26.00 -3.79 4.26
N ASP A 73 -25.98 -4.29 5.48
CA ASP A 73 -24.80 -4.38 6.31
C ASP A 73 -24.16 -5.75 6.12
N LEU A 74 -22.88 -5.77 5.74
CA LEU A 74 -22.12 -7.01 5.59
C LEU A 74 -20.72 -6.86 6.17
N PRO A 75 -20.13 -7.94 6.73
CA PRO A 75 -18.76 -7.87 7.23
C PRO A 75 -17.77 -7.69 6.07
N LEU A 76 -16.65 -7.00 6.34
CA LEU A 76 -15.58 -6.76 5.36
C LEU A 76 -15.09 -8.05 4.68
N ARG A 77 -15.17 -9.20 5.36
CA ARG A 77 -14.83 -10.51 4.80
C ARG A 77 -15.59 -10.88 3.52
N GLU A 78 -16.79 -10.35 3.31
CA GLU A 78 -17.54 -10.61 2.07
C GLU A 78 -16.84 -9.96 0.86
N TRP A 79 -16.18 -8.81 1.03
CA TRP A 79 -15.35 -8.21 -0.02
C TRP A 79 -14.09 -9.01 -0.29
N LEU A 80 -13.45 -9.55 0.76
CA LEU A 80 -12.31 -10.43 0.59
C LEU A 80 -12.68 -11.67 -0.25
N LEU A 81 -13.85 -12.26 -0.01
CA LEU A 81 -14.32 -13.40 -0.80
C LEU A 81 -14.52 -13.02 -2.27
N SER A 82 -15.12 -11.86 -2.55
CA SER A 82 -15.23 -11.34 -3.93
C SER A 82 -13.86 -11.13 -4.57
N ALA A 83 -12.92 -10.48 -3.85
CA ALA A 83 -11.57 -10.21 -4.33
C ALA A 83 -10.83 -11.50 -4.69
N VAL A 84 -10.89 -12.51 -3.81
CA VAL A 84 -10.29 -13.83 -4.03
C VAL A 84 -10.91 -14.54 -5.22
N HIS A 85 -12.24 -14.46 -5.36
CA HIS A 85 -12.98 -15.07 -6.45
C HIS A 85 -12.64 -14.43 -7.81
N ASP A 86 -12.52 -13.10 -7.86
CA ASP A 86 -12.33 -12.36 -9.11
C ASP A 86 -10.86 -12.18 -9.52
N PHE A 87 -9.91 -12.46 -8.61
CA PHE A 87 -8.49 -12.20 -8.80
C PHE A 87 -7.92 -12.83 -10.08
N ARG A 88 -7.13 -12.02 -10.80
CA ARG A 88 -6.37 -12.46 -11.98
C ARG A 88 -4.92 -12.03 -11.84
N LEU A 89 -4.01 -13.00 -11.90
CA LEU A 89 -2.56 -12.76 -11.75
C LEU A 89 -1.96 -11.82 -12.81
N ASP A 90 -2.63 -11.66 -13.95
CA ASP A 90 -2.27 -10.79 -15.06
C ASP A 90 -3.01 -9.44 -15.06
N GLU A 91 -3.80 -9.14 -14.04
CA GLU A 91 -4.43 -7.83 -13.91
C GLU A 91 -3.42 -6.72 -13.57
N GLN A 92 -3.81 -5.48 -13.84
CA GLN A 92 -3.01 -4.32 -13.45
C GLN A 92 -3.11 -4.09 -11.94
N GLU A 93 -2.04 -3.59 -11.33
CA GLU A 93 -2.02 -3.25 -9.90
C GLU A 93 -2.32 -4.42 -8.94
N TYR A 94 -2.05 -5.67 -9.37
CA TYR A 94 -2.17 -6.89 -8.56
C TYR A 94 -1.30 -6.89 -7.29
N GLU A 95 -0.39 -5.93 -7.15
CA GLU A 95 0.32 -5.64 -5.89
C GLU A 95 -0.66 -5.38 -4.73
N TRP A 96 -1.78 -4.69 -4.98
CA TRP A 96 -2.81 -4.42 -3.96
C TRP A 96 -3.48 -5.69 -3.48
N SER A 97 -3.90 -6.55 -4.40
CA SER A 97 -4.49 -7.86 -4.09
C SER A 97 -3.49 -8.72 -3.33
N SER A 98 -2.22 -8.68 -3.73
CA SER A 98 -1.13 -9.43 -3.08
C SER A 98 -1.01 -9.07 -1.59
N MET A 99 -1.06 -7.77 -1.26
CA MET A 99 -1.02 -7.30 0.12
C MET A 99 -2.29 -7.71 0.89
N ALA A 100 -3.48 -7.45 0.31
CA ALA A 100 -4.76 -7.82 0.93
C ALA A 100 -4.83 -9.30 1.28
N PHE A 101 -4.40 -10.18 0.37
CA PHE A 101 -4.40 -11.63 0.59
C PHE A 101 -3.36 -12.05 1.62
N ALA A 102 -2.17 -11.44 1.62
CA ALA A 102 -1.15 -11.75 2.61
C ALA A 102 -1.61 -11.44 4.04
N TYR A 103 -2.39 -10.37 4.23
CA TYR A 103 -2.94 -10.01 5.54
C TYR A 103 -4.08 -10.93 6.02
N THR A 104 -4.68 -11.74 5.15
CA THR A 104 -5.99 -12.36 5.44
C THR A 104 -6.10 -13.85 5.14
N LEU A 105 -5.44 -14.35 4.09
CA LEU A 105 -5.56 -15.75 3.67
C LEU A 105 -4.51 -16.65 4.33
N ALA A 106 -3.47 -16.08 4.93
CA ALA A 106 -2.48 -16.85 5.64
C ALA A 106 -3.10 -17.61 6.84
N PRO A 107 -2.61 -18.83 7.15
CA PRO A 107 -1.49 -19.55 6.54
C PRO A 107 -1.85 -20.35 5.27
N GLY A 108 -3.04 -20.15 4.70
CA GLY A 108 -3.48 -20.87 3.50
C GLY A 108 -2.53 -20.68 2.32
N GLN A 109 -1.98 -21.79 1.81
CA GLN A 109 -0.94 -21.74 0.76
C GLN A 109 -1.53 -21.60 -0.65
N CYS A 110 -2.73 -22.13 -0.88
CA CYS A 110 -3.36 -22.15 -2.20
C CYS A 110 -4.87 -21.92 -2.11
N TRP A 111 -5.43 -21.32 -3.15
CA TRP A 111 -6.87 -21.16 -3.34
C TRP A 111 -7.23 -21.25 -4.82
N SER A 112 -8.52 -21.25 -5.14
CA SER A 112 -9.01 -21.22 -6.52
C SER A 112 -9.90 -19.99 -6.74
N ASN A 113 -9.75 -19.36 -7.89
CA ASN A 113 -10.64 -18.29 -8.34
C ASN A 113 -11.86 -18.82 -9.11
N ASP A 114 -12.69 -17.92 -9.62
CA ASP A 114 -13.90 -18.18 -10.42
C ASP A 114 -13.66 -19.08 -11.65
N GLN A 115 -12.47 -18.97 -12.24
CA GLN A 115 -12.03 -19.75 -13.39
C GLN A 115 -11.39 -21.09 -13.01
N SER A 116 -11.52 -21.51 -11.75
CA SER A 116 -10.87 -22.72 -11.21
C SER A 116 -9.34 -22.71 -11.37
N ARG A 117 -8.72 -21.54 -11.53
CA ARG A 117 -7.26 -21.43 -11.55
C ARG A 117 -6.74 -21.54 -10.13
N GLN A 118 -5.77 -22.44 -9.93
CA GLN A 118 -5.09 -22.55 -8.66
C GLN A 118 -4.10 -21.38 -8.50
N LEU A 119 -4.25 -20.65 -7.41
CA LEU A 119 -3.45 -19.50 -7.02
C LEU A 119 -2.72 -19.84 -5.72
N SER A 120 -1.60 -19.18 -5.48
CA SER A 120 -0.81 -19.33 -4.26
C SER A 120 0.04 -18.08 -4.02
N PHE A 121 0.47 -17.89 -2.78
CA PHE A 121 1.45 -16.86 -2.45
C PHE A 121 2.76 -17.05 -3.23
N GLU A 122 3.16 -18.29 -3.47
CA GLU A 122 4.33 -18.60 -4.29
C GLU A 122 4.16 -18.14 -5.75
N LEU A 123 2.98 -18.35 -6.35
CA LEU A 123 2.68 -17.91 -7.71
C LEU A 123 2.66 -16.38 -7.81
N ILE A 124 2.08 -15.71 -6.82
CA ILE A 124 2.10 -14.25 -6.69
C ILE A 124 3.54 -13.74 -6.57
N ALA A 125 4.35 -14.29 -5.67
CA ALA A 125 5.76 -13.91 -5.50
C ALA A 125 6.56 -14.06 -6.81
N LYS A 126 6.41 -15.19 -7.51
CA LYS A 126 7.05 -15.42 -8.82
C LYS A 126 6.59 -14.43 -9.89
N ARG A 127 5.36 -13.93 -9.82
CA ARG A 127 4.87 -12.90 -10.74
C ARG A 127 5.47 -11.53 -10.40
N LEU A 128 5.47 -11.16 -9.13
CA LEU A 128 6.09 -9.92 -8.62
C LEU A 128 7.59 -9.88 -8.99
N LEU A 129 8.33 -10.96 -8.78
CA LEU A 129 9.76 -11.06 -9.11
C LEU A 129 10.09 -10.82 -10.59
N ARG A 130 9.14 -11.06 -11.50
CA ARG A 130 9.33 -10.85 -12.95
C ARG A 130 8.88 -9.46 -13.43
N GLY A 131 8.22 -8.68 -12.58
CA GLY A 131 7.68 -7.38 -12.94
C GLY A 131 8.77 -6.31 -13.04
N ASP A 132 8.72 -5.47 -14.07
CA ASP A 132 9.61 -4.30 -14.21
C ASP A 132 9.21 -3.19 -13.25
N ASP A 133 10.13 -2.76 -12.39
CA ASP A 133 9.93 -1.71 -11.38
C ASP A 133 9.33 -0.43 -11.96
N LYS A 134 9.73 -0.04 -13.17
CA LYS A 134 9.24 1.19 -13.81
C LYS A 134 7.75 1.13 -14.16
N LEU A 135 7.21 -0.08 -14.28
CA LEU A 135 5.82 -0.34 -14.67
C LEU A 135 4.93 -0.73 -13.47
N GLY A 136 5.44 -0.69 -12.25
CA GLY A 136 4.65 -0.99 -11.05
C GLY A 136 3.93 0.24 -10.48
N VAL A 137 2.92 -0.01 -9.66
CA VAL A 137 2.16 1.02 -8.93
C VAL A 137 3.09 1.89 -8.08
N CYS A 138 2.80 3.20 -8.02
CA CYS A 138 3.59 4.18 -7.26
C CYS A 138 5.09 4.13 -7.58
N HIS A 139 5.43 4.08 -8.87
CA HIS A 139 6.82 3.96 -9.36
C HIS A 139 7.49 2.64 -8.96
N GLY A 140 6.72 1.56 -8.86
CA GLY A 140 7.22 0.21 -8.56
C GLY A 140 7.36 -0.12 -7.07
N THR A 141 7.10 0.83 -6.18
CA THR A 141 7.35 0.65 -4.75
C THR A 141 6.43 -0.40 -4.12
N HIS A 142 5.16 -0.48 -4.52
CA HIS A 142 4.24 -1.51 -4.02
C HIS A 142 4.65 -2.93 -4.37
N ARG A 143 5.44 -3.12 -5.41
CA ARG A 143 5.97 -4.45 -5.74
C ARG A 143 6.99 -4.90 -4.71
N LEU A 144 7.89 -4.00 -4.32
CA LEU A 144 8.83 -4.25 -3.22
C LEU A 144 8.06 -4.44 -1.91
N TYR A 145 7.02 -3.65 -1.68
CA TYR A 145 6.23 -3.77 -0.47
C TYR A 145 5.49 -5.11 -0.38
N ALA A 146 4.77 -5.53 -1.43
CA ALA A 146 4.13 -6.83 -1.48
C ALA A 146 5.13 -7.98 -1.28
N LEU A 147 6.33 -7.89 -1.88
CA LEU A 147 7.41 -8.85 -1.67
C LEU A 147 7.89 -8.88 -0.20
N ALA A 148 8.06 -7.72 0.43
CA ALA A 148 8.45 -7.62 1.84
C ALA A 148 7.38 -8.20 2.77
N VAL A 149 6.10 -7.93 2.51
CA VAL A 149 4.97 -8.52 3.25
C VAL A 149 4.98 -10.05 3.12
N LEU A 150 5.14 -10.59 1.91
CA LEU A 150 5.19 -12.04 1.70
C LEU A 150 6.43 -12.69 2.35
N ALA A 151 7.59 -12.02 2.32
CA ALA A 151 8.78 -12.50 3.00
C ALA A 151 8.52 -12.56 4.52
N ARG A 152 8.01 -11.48 5.11
CA ARG A 152 7.71 -11.43 6.54
C ARG A 152 6.70 -12.49 6.94
N LEU A 153 5.63 -12.63 6.16
CA LEU A 153 4.63 -13.66 6.36
C LEU A 153 5.25 -15.07 6.33
N SER A 154 6.18 -15.31 5.41
CA SER A 154 6.86 -16.60 5.28
C SER A 154 7.82 -16.93 6.42
N GLU A 155 8.27 -15.94 7.21
CA GLU A 155 9.03 -16.15 8.45
C GLU A 155 8.14 -16.68 9.57
N GLU A 156 6.88 -16.23 9.61
CA GLU A 156 5.91 -16.60 10.65
C GLU A 156 5.16 -17.90 10.29
N SER A 157 4.83 -18.06 9.01
CA SER A 157 4.16 -19.24 8.45
C SER A 157 4.69 -19.51 7.04
N PRO A 158 5.39 -20.63 6.77
CA PRO A 158 6.01 -20.91 5.47
C PRO A 158 5.02 -20.97 4.30
N VAL A 159 4.74 -19.82 3.69
CA VAL A 159 3.89 -19.66 2.50
C VAL A 159 4.69 -19.65 1.20
N LEU A 160 6.01 -19.45 1.30
CA LEU A 160 6.95 -19.53 0.19
C LEU A 160 7.89 -20.72 0.41
N CYS A 161 8.18 -21.49 -0.66
CA CYS A 161 9.25 -22.47 -0.57
C CYS A 161 10.62 -21.78 -0.40
N PRO A 162 11.64 -22.47 0.18
CA PRO A 162 12.94 -21.86 0.47
C PRO A 162 13.62 -21.21 -0.74
N GLN A 163 13.45 -21.79 -1.94
CA GLN A 163 14.01 -21.25 -3.17
C GLN A 163 13.38 -19.90 -3.54
N VAL A 164 12.05 -19.79 -3.45
CA VAL A 164 11.34 -18.55 -3.80
C VAL A 164 11.59 -17.49 -2.73
N TYR A 165 11.56 -17.86 -1.45
CA TYR A 165 11.94 -16.96 -0.37
C TYR A 165 13.35 -16.37 -0.57
N ALA A 166 14.33 -17.20 -0.96
CA ALA A 166 15.68 -16.71 -1.26
C ALA A 166 15.72 -15.72 -2.44
N GLN A 167 14.90 -15.93 -3.48
CA GLN A 167 14.78 -14.99 -4.60
C GLN A 167 14.12 -13.67 -4.18
N VAL A 168 13.09 -13.73 -3.34
CA VAL A 168 12.44 -12.55 -2.76
C VAL A 168 13.44 -11.75 -1.93
N ARG A 169 14.19 -12.41 -1.05
CA ARG A 169 15.26 -11.79 -0.28
C ARG A 169 16.29 -11.09 -1.16
N GLU A 170 16.82 -11.81 -2.15
CA GLU A 170 17.83 -11.26 -3.07
C GLU A 170 17.30 -10.02 -3.79
N ARG A 171 16.05 -10.07 -4.25
CA ARG A 171 15.41 -8.94 -4.92
C ARG A 171 15.29 -7.71 -4.02
N LEU A 172 14.89 -7.89 -2.76
CA LEU A 172 14.77 -6.81 -1.79
C LEU A 172 16.15 -6.23 -1.41
N HIS A 173 17.17 -7.08 -1.24
CA HIS A 173 18.54 -6.64 -1.00
C HIS A 173 19.09 -5.80 -2.17
N GLN A 174 18.92 -6.27 -3.42
CA GLN A 174 19.31 -5.51 -4.62
C GLN A 174 18.57 -4.16 -4.72
N ALA A 175 17.29 -4.11 -4.30
CA ALA A 175 16.55 -2.86 -4.22
C ALA A 175 17.18 -1.91 -3.20
N SER A 176 17.54 -2.41 -2.01
CA SER A 176 18.23 -1.62 -0.98
C SER A 176 19.56 -1.04 -1.49
N GLU A 177 20.38 -1.83 -2.19
CA GLU A 177 21.62 -1.35 -2.81
C GLU A 177 21.37 -0.28 -3.87
N THR A 178 20.33 -0.48 -4.69
CA THR A 178 19.89 0.49 -5.70
C THR A 178 19.46 1.81 -5.05
N LEU A 179 18.75 1.75 -3.92
CA LEU A 179 18.35 2.93 -3.16
C LEU A 179 19.56 3.68 -2.58
N VAL A 180 20.60 2.98 -2.13
CA VAL A 180 21.84 3.64 -1.68
C VAL A 180 22.45 4.46 -2.80
N ALA A 181 22.49 3.92 -4.02
CA ALA A 181 23.03 4.61 -5.19
C ALA A 181 22.13 5.75 -5.70
N ALA A 182 20.82 5.63 -5.51
CA ALA A 182 19.82 6.60 -5.99
C ALA A 182 19.44 7.70 -4.99
N GLN A 183 19.96 7.66 -3.76
CA GLN A 183 19.61 8.64 -2.73
C GLN A 183 20.26 10.00 -3.02
N GLU A 184 19.44 11.06 -3.08
CA GLU A 184 19.92 12.43 -3.18
C GLU A 184 20.69 12.85 -1.91
N GLU A 185 21.54 13.87 -2.03
CA GLU A 185 22.28 14.41 -0.88
C GLU A 185 21.37 14.84 0.28
N SER A 186 20.16 15.32 -0.05
CA SER A 186 19.13 15.72 0.90
C SER A 186 18.53 14.56 1.71
N GLY A 187 18.72 13.31 1.25
CA GLY A 187 18.22 12.09 1.87
C GLY A 187 16.97 11.48 1.21
N CYS A 188 16.39 12.13 0.21
CA CYS A 188 15.19 11.64 -0.49
C CYS A 188 15.51 10.76 -1.70
N TRP A 189 14.46 10.11 -2.21
CA TRP A 189 14.45 9.46 -3.52
C TRP A 189 13.39 10.09 -4.41
N ASN A 190 13.66 10.05 -5.71
CA ASN A 190 12.76 10.54 -6.75
C ASN A 190 12.16 9.37 -7.57
N GLN A 191 11.28 9.67 -8.52
CA GLN A 191 10.57 8.65 -9.30
C GLN A 191 11.49 7.75 -10.15
N ARG A 192 12.74 8.16 -10.37
CA ARG A 192 13.76 7.41 -11.12
C ARG A 192 14.62 6.51 -10.25
N TRP A 193 14.24 6.25 -8.98
CA TRP A 193 15.04 5.48 -8.01
C TRP A 193 15.60 4.15 -8.57
N SER A 194 14.83 3.46 -9.43
CA SER A 194 15.22 2.18 -10.04
C SER A 194 16.39 2.28 -11.02
N GLU A 195 16.82 3.50 -11.37
CA GLU A 195 17.95 3.76 -12.25
C GLU A 195 19.30 3.84 -11.50
N GLY A 196 19.29 3.67 -10.17
CA GLY A 196 20.48 3.73 -9.32
C GLY A 196 21.14 5.10 -9.36
N SER A 197 22.45 5.17 -9.56
CA SER A 197 23.19 6.44 -9.62
C SER A 197 22.70 7.37 -10.74
N ARG A 198 22.07 6.85 -11.80
CA ARG A 198 21.51 7.70 -12.87
C ARG A 198 20.26 8.46 -12.44
N ALA A 199 19.64 8.09 -11.32
CA ALA A 199 18.48 8.79 -10.76
C ALA A 199 18.83 10.20 -10.28
N ILE A 200 20.10 10.41 -9.88
CA ILE A 200 20.63 11.70 -9.41
C ILE A 200 21.35 12.49 -10.52
N ASP A 201 21.50 11.90 -11.71
CA ASP A 201 22.13 12.54 -12.86
C ASP A 201 21.10 13.40 -13.62
N GLY A 202 21.32 14.72 -13.63
CA GLY A 202 20.59 15.69 -14.45
C GLY A 202 19.44 16.40 -13.74
N LYS A 203 18.56 17.04 -14.53
CA LYS A 203 17.37 17.72 -14.01
C LYS A 203 16.28 16.68 -13.74
N ASP A 204 16.09 16.34 -12.48
CA ASP A 204 14.90 15.63 -12.01
C ASP A 204 13.66 16.54 -12.14
N ALA A 205 12.58 16.00 -12.69
CA ALA A 205 11.30 16.68 -12.84
C ALA A 205 10.32 16.37 -11.69
N SER A 206 10.71 15.52 -10.74
CA SER A 206 9.88 15.13 -9.60
C SER A 206 9.57 16.33 -8.72
N THR A 207 8.29 16.53 -8.44
CA THR A 207 7.83 17.54 -7.48
C THR A 207 8.19 17.13 -6.04
N LEU A 208 8.04 18.06 -5.09
CA LEU A 208 8.17 17.72 -3.66
C LEU A 208 7.23 16.57 -3.28
N VAL A 209 5.99 16.60 -3.78
CA VAL A 209 4.97 15.59 -3.51
C VAL A 209 5.40 14.22 -4.04
N ASP A 210 5.98 14.15 -5.24
CA ASP A 210 6.50 12.91 -5.80
C ASP A 210 7.63 12.32 -4.94
N LYS A 211 8.53 13.18 -4.45
CA LYS A 211 9.64 12.76 -3.57
C LYS A 211 9.13 12.29 -2.21
N VAL A 212 8.12 12.95 -1.65
CA VAL A 212 7.44 12.51 -0.42
C VAL A 212 6.82 11.13 -0.62
N LEU A 213 6.09 10.94 -1.73
CA LEU A 213 5.45 9.67 -2.08
C LEU A 213 6.48 8.53 -2.15
N VAL A 214 7.51 8.69 -2.97
CA VAL A 214 8.52 7.65 -3.22
C VAL A 214 9.33 7.36 -1.95
N THR A 215 9.76 8.41 -1.24
CA THR A 215 10.55 8.26 -0.01
C THR A 215 9.73 7.62 1.12
N GLY A 216 8.47 8.00 1.26
CA GLY A 216 7.53 7.40 2.21
C GLY A 216 7.37 5.90 1.96
N HIS A 217 7.01 5.51 0.73
CA HIS A 217 6.86 4.11 0.37
C HIS A 217 8.13 3.29 0.62
N HIS A 218 9.30 3.83 0.28
CA HIS A 218 10.53 3.09 0.50
C HIS A 218 10.77 2.83 1.99
N LEU A 219 10.53 3.82 2.84
CA LEU A 219 10.67 3.63 4.28
C LEU A 219 9.60 2.70 4.87
N GLU A 220 8.43 2.56 4.27
CA GLU A 220 7.41 1.60 4.71
C GLU A 220 7.86 0.15 4.52
N TRP A 221 8.18 -0.27 3.29
CA TRP A 221 8.58 -1.66 3.07
C TRP A 221 9.90 -2.00 3.76
N LEU A 222 10.83 -1.02 3.86
CA LEU A 222 12.06 -1.19 4.63
C LEU A 222 11.77 -1.39 6.13
N SER A 223 10.72 -0.78 6.68
CA SER A 223 10.39 -0.92 8.11
C SER A 223 10.00 -2.34 8.53
N ILE A 224 9.55 -3.17 7.58
CA ILE A 224 9.16 -4.57 7.81
C ILE A 224 10.17 -5.57 7.23
N THR A 225 11.26 -5.06 6.65
CA THR A 225 12.30 -5.88 6.04
C THR A 225 13.32 -6.31 7.10
N PRO A 226 13.82 -7.56 7.09
CA PRO A 226 14.88 -8.00 7.99
C PRO A 226 16.12 -7.11 7.95
N GLN A 227 16.75 -6.93 9.13
CA GLN A 227 17.83 -5.96 9.34
C GLN A 227 19.01 -6.15 8.38
N ASP A 228 19.35 -7.40 8.06
CA ASP A 228 20.49 -7.73 7.19
C ASP A 228 20.26 -7.33 5.73
N TRP A 229 19.04 -6.94 5.34
CA TRP A 229 18.71 -6.55 3.96
C TRP A 229 18.50 -5.05 3.81
N LEU A 230 18.64 -4.30 4.90
CA LEU A 230 18.42 -2.86 4.92
C LEU A 230 19.61 -2.09 4.34
N PRO A 231 19.38 -0.90 3.76
CA PRO A 231 20.44 0.08 3.54
C PRO A 231 21.20 0.41 4.82
N PRO A 232 22.43 0.95 4.72
CA PRO A 232 23.16 1.47 5.87
C PRO A 232 22.31 2.43 6.72
N HIS A 233 22.43 2.32 8.04
CA HIS A 233 21.56 3.03 8.98
C HIS A 233 21.58 4.56 8.78
N ASP A 234 22.72 5.15 8.43
CA ASP A 234 22.83 6.58 8.15
C ASP A 234 21.96 7.01 6.94
N ARG A 235 21.79 6.13 5.94
CA ARG A 235 20.92 6.36 4.78
C ARG A 235 19.46 6.39 5.19
N LEU A 236 19.03 5.44 6.03
CA LEU A 236 17.67 5.40 6.58
C LEU A 236 17.35 6.65 7.41
N VAL A 237 18.28 7.04 8.29
CA VAL A 237 18.12 8.24 9.14
C VAL A 237 17.97 9.50 8.31
N ARG A 238 18.79 9.68 7.27
CA ARG A 238 18.69 10.85 6.37
C ARG A 238 17.33 10.92 5.70
N SER A 239 16.79 9.80 5.21
CA SER A 239 15.46 9.75 4.60
C SER A 239 14.35 10.06 5.59
N GLY A 240 14.40 9.49 6.79
CA GLY A 240 13.42 9.80 7.83
C GLY A 240 13.43 11.28 8.24
N GLN A 241 14.63 11.85 8.41
CA GLN A 241 14.78 13.28 8.71
C GLN A 241 14.31 14.17 7.55
N TRP A 242 14.58 13.78 6.31
CA TRP A 242 14.10 14.50 5.14
C TRP A 242 12.58 14.51 5.08
N LEU A 243 11.93 13.36 5.29
CA LEU A 243 10.47 13.29 5.31
C LEU A 243 9.87 14.22 6.38
N VAL A 244 10.41 14.21 7.59
CA VAL A 244 9.94 15.10 8.67
C VAL A 244 10.03 16.57 8.26
N ARG A 245 11.15 16.99 7.65
CA ARG A 245 11.28 18.36 7.12
C ARG A 245 10.28 18.65 6.00
N ALA A 246 10.17 17.75 5.02
CA ALA A 246 9.25 17.90 3.90
C ALA A 246 7.79 18.06 4.36
N VAL A 247 7.35 17.31 5.38
CA VAL A 247 6.03 17.48 5.99
C VAL A 247 5.90 18.84 6.68
N HIS A 248 6.89 19.24 7.48
CA HIS A 248 6.86 20.54 8.18
C HIS A 248 6.87 21.76 7.25
N GLU A 249 7.52 21.64 6.10
CA GLU A 249 7.63 22.70 5.09
C GLU A 249 6.41 22.74 4.15
N SER A 250 5.57 21.70 4.17
CA SER A 250 4.37 21.62 3.35
C SER A 250 3.20 22.36 3.98
N SER A 251 2.42 23.06 3.16
CA SER A 251 1.20 23.70 3.63
C SER A 251 0.13 22.68 4.01
N GLU A 252 -0.77 23.03 4.92
CA GLU A 252 -1.92 22.19 5.27
C GLU A 252 -2.76 21.84 4.04
N GLN A 253 -2.95 22.79 3.12
CA GLN A 253 -3.65 22.56 1.86
C GLN A 253 -2.94 21.51 1.00
N THR A 254 -1.62 21.61 0.85
CA THR A 254 -0.82 20.63 0.10
C THR A 254 -0.94 19.23 0.71
N ILE A 255 -0.88 19.13 2.04
CA ILE A 255 -1.04 17.86 2.74
C ILE A 255 -2.45 17.30 2.54
N ALA A 256 -3.49 18.14 2.66
CA ALA A 256 -4.87 17.71 2.50
C ALA A 256 -5.16 17.20 1.07
N GLU A 257 -4.70 17.93 0.05
CA GLU A 257 -4.87 17.56 -1.36
C GLU A 257 -4.10 16.28 -1.74
N ASN A 258 -3.03 15.96 -1.01
CA ASN A 258 -2.17 14.81 -1.26
C ASN A 258 -2.14 13.84 -0.06
N TYR A 259 -3.21 13.80 0.73
CA TYR A 259 -3.22 13.12 2.02
C TYR A 259 -2.78 11.65 1.92
N THR A 260 -3.19 10.95 0.87
CA THR A 260 -2.81 9.56 0.60
C THR A 260 -1.30 9.39 0.45
N PHE A 261 -0.58 10.38 -0.07
CA PHE A 261 0.88 10.33 -0.22
C PHE A 261 1.58 10.64 1.10
N TYR A 262 1.07 11.61 1.85
CA TYR A 262 1.59 11.97 3.17
C TYR A 262 1.28 10.91 4.24
N SER A 263 0.21 10.13 4.10
CA SER A 263 -0.10 9.04 5.04
C SER A 263 0.96 7.95 5.04
N HIS A 264 1.66 7.71 3.92
CA HIS A 264 2.79 6.78 3.88
C HIS A 264 3.97 7.23 4.74
N VAL A 265 4.15 8.55 4.91
CA VAL A 265 5.16 9.09 5.83
C VAL A 265 4.82 8.71 7.27
N VAL A 266 3.56 8.89 7.65
CA VAL A 266 3.08 8.54 8.99
C VAL A 266 3.18 7.03 9.21
N GLY A 267 2.76 6.22 8.23
CA GLY A 267 2.88 4.76 8.25
C GLY A 267 4.32 4.31 8.47
N ALA A 268 5.24 4.75 7.62
CA ALA A 268 6.67 4.46 7.73
C ALA A 268 7.23 4.81 9.11
N LEU A 269 7.12 6.07 9.52
CA LEU A 269 7.73 6.55 10.77
C LEU A 269 7.12 5.88 12.01
N SER A 270 5.84 5.50 11.95
CA SER A 270 5.17 4.76 13.02
C SER A 270 5.71 3.34 13.13
N ASN A 271 5.87 2.64 12.00
CA ASN A 271 6.43 1.29 11.95
C ASN A 271 7.88 1.25 12.47
N TRP A 272 8.73 2.19 12.05
CA TRP A 272 10.11 2.32 12.54
C TRP A 272 10.21 2.58 14.04
N ARG A 273 9.15 3.12 14.66
CA ARG A 273 9.04 3.32 16.11
C ARG A 273 8.30 2.20 16.83
N SER A 274 7.79 1.20 16.10
CA SER A 274 6.91 0.15 16.62
C SER A 274 5.68 0.70 17.35
N VAL A 275 5.11 1.80 16.84
CA VAL A 275 3.90 2.43 17.38
C VAL A 275 2.83 2.41 16.29
N LYS A 276 1.56 2.21 16.66
CA LYS A 276 0.46 2.36 15.69
C LYS A 276 0.24 3.83 15.36
N PRO A 277 0.01 4.22 14.10
CA PRO A 277 -0.30 5.61 13.73
C PRO A 277 -1.42 6.24 14.58
N SER A 278 -2.47 5.47 14.87
CA SER A 278 -3.60 5.90 15.70
C SER A 278 -3.20 6.24 17.15
N HIS A 279 -2.21 5.55 17.71
CA HIS A 279 -1.71 5.84 19.06
C HIS A 279 -0.90 7.13 19.11
N PHE A 280 -0.20 7.48 18.02
CA PHE A 280 0.57 8.73 17.95
C PHE A 280 -0.34 9.96 17.96
N LEU A 281 -1.49 9.89 17.27
CA LEU A 281 -2.47 10.98 17.21
C LEU A 281 -3.18 11.20 18.56
N CYS A 282 -3.45 10.13 19.33
CA CYS A 282 -4.07 10.25 20.64
C CYS A 282 -3.15 10.85 21.72
N LEU A 283 -1.83 10.72 21.59
CA LEU A 283 -0.87 11.26 22.58
C LEU A 283 -0.68 12.78 22.49
N ASN A 284 -0.99 13.37 21.33
CA ASN A 284 -0.75 14.79 21.06
C ASN A 284 -2.04 15.59 20.76
N ALA A 285 -3.21 14.96 20.84
CA ALA A 285 -4.45 15.71 20.82
C ALA A 285 -4.48 16.60 22.09
N PRO A 286 -4.58 17.93 21.99
CA PRO A 286 -4.92 18.73 23.16
C PRO A 286 -6.21 18.14 23.72
N ALA A 287 -6.29 18.01 25.04
CA ALA A 287 -7.52 17.63 25.71
C ALA A 287 -8.59 18.67 25.36
N SER A 288 -9.31 18.45 24.26
CA SER A 288 -10.48 19.22 23.91
C SER A 288 -11.53 18.85 24.94
N THR A 289 -11.72 19.77 25.87
CA THR A 289 -12.87 19.88 26.76
C THR A 289 -14.15 19.56 26.01
N PHE A 290 -14.88 18.56 26.51
CA PHE A 290 -16.31 18.37 26.22
C PHE A 290 -17.12 19.62 26.58
#